data_AF-A0A847W458-F1
#
_entry.id   AF-A0A847W458-F1
#
_cell.length_a   1.000
_cell.length_b   1.000
_cell.length_c   1.000
_cell.angle_alpha   90.00
_cell.angle_beta   90.00
_cell.angle_gamma   90.00
#
_symmetry.space_group_name_H-M   'P 1'
#
loop_
_entity.id
_entity.type
_entity.pdbx_description
1 polymer ?
#
loop_
_entity_poly.entity_id
_entity_poly.type
_entity_poly.pdbx_seq_one_letter_code
_entity_poly.pdbx_strand_id
1 'polypeptide(L)' 'MIEAFDGQLLVTIDEQVYSLDKLELHEKQSKDFDYDPVIKTNKKIYIPPMSHPWKMKSFLKQQERAHLKKRFT' A
#
# COMPACT_ATOMS: atom_id res chain seq x y z
N MET A 1 37.04 24.78 3.44
CA MET A 1 35.85 24.39 2.65
C MET A 1 34.95 25.60 2.59
N ILE A 2 34.67 26.07 1.39
CA ILE A 2 33.89 27.27 1.12
C ILE A 2 32.62 26.82 0.40
N GLU A 3 31.46 27.27 0.86
CA GLU A 3 30.20 27.11 0.17
C GLU A 3 29.88 28.42 -0.54
N ALA A 4 29.78 28.36 -1.87
CA ALA A 4 29.44 29.51 -2.69
C ALA A 4 27.92 29.74 -2.70
N PHE A 5 27.49 30.95 -3.09
CA PHE A 5 26.08 31.34 -3.05
C PHE A 5 25.19 30.53 -4.02
N ASP A 6 25.80 29.91 -5.01
CA ASP A 6 25.20 28.98 -5.97
C ASP A 6 25.16 27.53 -5.45
N GLY A 7 25.64 27.27 -4.24
CA GLY A 7 25.64 25.94 -3.61
C GLY A 7 26.81 25.05 -4.02
N GLN A 8 27.79 25.58 -4.77
CA GLN A 8 29.00 24.83 -5.11
C GLN A 8 29.93 24.75 -3.90
N LEU A 9 30.58 23.59 -3.75
CA LEU A 9 31.53 23.34 -2.69
C LEU A 9 32.95 23.44 -3.22
N LEU A 10 33.73 24.39 -2.70
CA LEU A 10 35.08 24.68 -3.16
C LEU A 10 36.10 24.48 -2.05
N VAL A 11 37.28 23.99 -2.42
CA VAL A 11 38.45 23.91 -1.55
C VAL A 11 39.66 24.51 -2.23
N THR A 12 40.42 25.29 -1.46
CA THR A 12 41.68 25.87 -1.89
C THR A 12 42.82 25.06 -1.27
N ILE A 13 43.70 24.51 -2.11
CA ILE A 13 44.94 23.85 -1.68
C ILE A 13 46.08 24.60 -2.37
N ASP A 14 46.98 25.16 -1.56
CA ASP A 14 47.98 26.15 -1.99
C ASP A 14 47.36 27.30 -2.79
N GLU A 15 47.68 27.42 -4.08
CA GLU A 15 47.22 28.50 -4.97
C GLU A 15 46.12 28.02 -5.95
N GLN A 16 45.63 26.78 -5.80
CA GLN A 16 44.68 26.17 -6.71
C GLN A 16 43.32 25.97 -6.06
N VAL A 17 42.26 26.21 -6.85
CA VAL A 17 40.87 26.03 -6.43
C VAL A 17 40.31 24.77 -7.08
N TYR A 18 39.75 23.90 -6.24
CA TYR A 18 39.16 22.63 -6.63
C TYR A 18 37.65 22.62 -6.34
N SER A 19 36.89 22.01 -7.25
CA SER A 19 35.48 21.67 -7.02
C SER A 19 35.38 20.38 -6.24
N LEU A 20 34.48 20.35 -5.26
CA LEU A 20 34.19 19.17 -4.46
C LEU A 20 32.81 18.62 -4.80
N ASP A 21 32.77 17.33 -5.14
CA ASP A 21 31.54 16.58 -5.28
C ASP A 21 31.18 15.92 -3.94
N LYS A 22 29.91 16.06 -3.55
CA LYS A 22 29.39 15.39 -2.35
C LYS A 22 29.26 13.90 -2.63
N LEU A 23 30.08 13.09 -1.96
CA LEU A 23 29.93 11.64 -1.97
C LEU A 23 28.80 11.24 -1.03
N GLU A 24 27.84 10.44 -1.51
CA GLU A 24 26.86 9.80 -0.64
C GLU A 24 27.56 8.72 0.20
N LEU A 25 27.29 8.67 1.51
CA LEU A 25 27.94 7.70 2.40
C LEU A 25 27.50 6.26 2.13
N HIS A 26 26.28 6.08 1.62
CA HIS A 26 25.70 4.79 1.29
C HIS A 26 24.64 4.95 0.20
N GLU A 27 24.55 3.98 -0.70
CA GLU A 27 23.42 3.88 -1.61
C GLU A 27 22.17 3.48 -0.82
N LYS A 28 21.02 4.10 -1.11
CA LYS A 28 19.74 3.79 -0.43
C LYS A 28 19.26 2.36 -0.63
N GLN A 29 19.66 1.75 -1.75
CA GLN A 29 19.32 0.38 -2.10
C GLN A 29 20.58 -0.31 -2.62
N SER A 30 20.86 -1.48 -2.10
CA SER A 30 21.96 -2.34 -2.55
C SER A 30 21.58 -3.02 -3.85
N LYS A 31 22.42 -2.85 -4.87
CA LYS A 31 22.25 -3.50 -6.18
C LYS A 31 22.25 -5.02 -6.12
N ASP A 32 22.98 -5.59 -5.17
CA ASP A 32 23.16 -7.04 -5.05
C ASP A 32 22.19 -7.70 -4.05
N PHE A 33 21.74 -6.94 -3.04
CA PHE A 33 20.99 -7.50 -1.91
C PHE A 33 19.53 -7.05 -1.86
N ASP A 34 19.19 -5.88 -2.40
CA ASP A 34 17.82 -5.40 -2.37
C ASP A 34 17.06 -5.87 -3.60
N TYR A 35 15.86 -6.40 -3.37
CA TYR A 35 14.96 -6.80 -4.44
C TYR A 35 14.26 -5.57 -5.02
N ASP A 36 14.11 -5.54 -6.35
CA ASP A 36 13.27 -4.54 -7.02
C ASP A 36 11.88 -4.51 -6.37
N PRO A 37 11.32 -3.31 -6.12
CA PRO A 37 10.01 -3.20 -5.51
C PRO A 37 8.97 -3.83 -6.44
N VAL A 38 8.52 -5.05 -6.10
CA VAL A 38 7.45 -5.72 -6.82
C VAL A 38 6.19 -4.89 -6.67
N ILE A 39 5.80 -4.22 -7.76
CA ILE A 39 4.54 -3.47 -7.83
C ILE A 39 3.42 -4.49 -7.65
N LYS A 40 2.87 -4.57 -6.43
CA LYS A 40 1.78 -5.49 -6.11
C LYS A 40 0.54 -5.03 -6.87
N THR A 41 0.30 -5.65 -8.02
CA THR A 41 -0.95 -5.46 -8.78
C THR A 41 -2.12 -5.79 -7.86
N ASN A 42 -3.13 -4.91 -7.81
CA ASN A 42 -4.30 -5.09 -6.97
C ASN A 42 -5.03 -6.38 -7.38
N LYS A 43 -4.93 -7.42 -6.55
CA LYS A 43 -5.65 -8.68 -6.77
C LYS A 43 -7.14 -8.38 -6.55
N LYS A 44 -7.99 -8.76 -7.50
CA LYS A 44 -9.45 -8.62 -7.37
C LYS A 44 -9.90 -9.30 -6.07
N ILE A 45 -10.48 -8.53 -5.16
CA ILE A 45 -11.02 -9.02 -3.89
C ILE A 45 -12.28 -9.84 -4.20
N TYR A 46 -12.33 -11.09 -3.73
CA TYR A 46 -13.52 -11.93 -3.89
C TYR A 46 -14.68 -11.38 -3.06
N ILE A 47 -15.82 -11.08 -3.70
CA ILE A 47 -17.06 -10.67 -3.06
C ILE A 47 -18.01 -11.88 -3.09
N PRO A 48 -18.45 -12.41 -1.94
CA PRO A 48 -19.35 -13.56 -1.93
C PRO A 48 -20.73 -13.19 -2.51
N PRO A 49 -21.42 -14.14 -3.16
CA PRO A 49 -22.75 -13.91 -3.69
C PRO A 49 -23.75 -13.64 -2.56
N MET A 50 -24.67 -12.69 -2.78
CA MET A 50 -25.73 -12.36 -1.82
C MET A 50 -26.79 -13.46 -1.65
N SER A 51 -26.76 -14.50 -2.49
CA SER A 51 -27.69 -15.63 -2.43
C SER A 51 -27.29 -16.59 -1.30
N HIS A 52 -27.72 -16.29 -0.08
CA HIS A 52 -27.54 -17.20 1.04
C HIS A 52 -28.57 -18.35 0.97
N PRO A 53 -28.16 -19.63 0.92
CA PRO A 53 -29.04 -20.76 0.59
C PRO A 53 -30.19 -20.99 1.58
N TRP A 54 -29.99 -20.60 2.83
CA TRP A 54 -30.94 -20.83 3.92
C TRP A 54 -31.97 -19.73 4.16
N LYS A 55 -31.89 -18.53 3.56
CA LYS A 55 -32.60 -17.37 4.15
C LYS A 55 -34.03 -17.14 3.63
N MET A 56 -34.30 -17.35 2.34
CA MET A 56 -35.62 -17.01 1.78
C MET A 56 -36.67 -18.09 2.06
N LYS A 57 -36.38 -19.35 1.77
CA LYS A 57 -37.33 -20.46 1.99
C LYS A 57 -37.64 -20.67 3.48
N SER A 58 -36.65 -20.51 4.36
CA SER A 58 -36.87 -20.63 5.81
C SER A 58 -37.73 -19.48 6.35
N PHE A 59 -37.51 -18.25 5.86
CA PHE A 59 -38.29 -17.08 6.22
C PHE A 59 -39.76 -17.24 5.82
N LEU A 60 -40.05 -17.63 4.58
CA LEU A 60 -41.42 -17.88 4.11
C LEU A 60 -42.11 -18.98 4.93
N LYS A 61 -41.41 -20.09 5.20
CA LYS A 61 -41.92 -21.18 6.05
C LYS A 61 -42.22 -20.72 7.48
N GLN A 62 -41.43 -19.80 8.02
CA GLN A 62 -41.68 -19.24 9.35
C GLN A 62 -42.90 -18.30 9.35
N GLN A 63 -43.08 -17.50 8.29
CA GLN A 63 -44.28 -16.66 8.15
C GLN A 63 -45.56 -17.50 8.06
N GLU A 64 -45.58 -18.57 7.27
CA GLU A 64 -46.72 -19.49 7.20
C GLU A 64 -47.11 -20.06 8.57
N ARG A 65 -46.11 -20.53 9.34
CA ARG A 65 -46.32 -21.04 10.71
C ARG A 65 -46.91 -19.99 11.65
N ALA A 66 -46.48 -18.72 11.52
CA ALA A 66 -46.99 -17.62 12.33
C ALA A 66 -48.46 -17.28 11.97
N HIS A 67 -48.80 -17.25 10.68
CA HIS A 67 -50.17 -17.01 10.22
C HIS A 67 -51.13 -18.12 10.64
N LEU A 68 -50.68 -19.37 10.63
CA LEU A 68 -51.46 -20.50 11.13
C LEU A 68 -51.73 -20.36 12.63
N LYS A 69 -50.71 -20.04 13.44
CA LYS A 69 -50.88 -19.82 14.90
C LYS A 69 -51.89 -18.70 15.22
N LYS A 70 -51.91 -17.62 14.45
CA LYS A 70 -52.86 -16.51 14.64
C LYS A 70 -54.32 -16.85 14.29
N ARG A 71 -54.57 -17.90 13.51
CA ARG A 71 -55.95 -18.35 13.21
C ARG A 71 -56.56 -19.25 14.29
N PHE A 72 -55.75 -19.79 15.20
CA PHE A 72 -56.17 -20.74 16.25
C PHE A 72 -56.12 -20.14 17.68
N THR A 73 -55.91 -18.82 17.80
CA THR A 73 -56.06 -18.03 19.03
C THR A 73 -57.19 -17.05 18.82
#